data_AF-A0A9P7GN92-F1
#
_entry.id   AF-A0A9P7GN92-F1
#
_cell.length_a   1.000
_cell.length_b   1.000
_cell.length_c   1.000
_cell.angle_alpha   90.00
_cell.angle_beta   90.00
_cell.angle_gamma   90.00
#
_symmetry.space_group_name_H-M   'P 1'
#
loop_
_entity.id
_entity.type
_entity.pdbx_description
1 polymer ?
#
loop_
_entity_poly.entity_id
_entity_poly.type
_entity_poly.pdbx_seq_one_letter_code
_entity_poly.pdbx_strand_id
1 'polypeptide(L)'
;MPSGRATPVRRPGIFVQDACYQHQYIRSRDLSAIVERPERLRAVTVGLAAAIARIEAASTSKPQENASAPLPTGEAKPLDADDLVSAMGRMNMNIITPECSPIAIVRSRASVELLNNPAVKFIHGDLDGDVYLEKLKSWATESLDKIRAGDSEIPEGLAQGDLYCGNPPKTPQTHAKHVGNGTQSIVWQINEETYRQKLEADAGAPDPGRPGLQLYYGSVHDILSYPCEDGKTELVQAASVSLHESHGQYIENVHLQPYDSAQHFWELYDQQYSKILHKAEAFFDSTGGPGDDAVVFISCGMDACEHEYASMSRHNRKVPTAFYHRFARDACALADRYAGGRVVSVLEGGYSDRALISGAMAHLVGLTEDPVQIDEDWWSVENLAQLEKATKKRRGGGRTSVGTPGGPVLWLERTQEIFRSLEPNNGKQGTPSSRTLVPPTSMKLRERKSKSTSPAPSPSLQCTRPESKAKARTRGLVKGKLDEEIPVEVPLSTESSSSEDNAPKKLPRVILRLGPDPSQSTGP
;
A
#
# COMPACT_ATOMS: atom_id res chain seq x y z
N MET A 1 -13.36 -1.85 -41.94
CA MET A 1 -14.17 -2.25 -40.77
C MET A 1 -13.41 -3.35 -40.04
N PRO A 2 -12.73 -3.09 -38.91
CA PRO A 2 -12.18 -4.18 -38.13
C PRO A 2 -13.35 -4.96 -37.56
N SER A 3 -13.36 -6.28 -37.83
CA SER A 3 -14.34 -7.24 -37.32
C SER A 3 -14.49 -7.10 -35.81
N GLY A 4 -15.73 -6.99 -35.34
CA GLY A 4 -16.07 -6.96 -33.91
C GLY A 4 -15.56 -8.21 -33.21
N ARG A 5 -14.37 -8.14 -32.62
CA ARG A 5 -13.99 -9.02 -31.52
C ARG A 5 -14.90 -8.65 -30.36
N ALA A 6 -15.71 -9.60 -29.90
CA ALA A 6 -16.34 -9.49 -28.60
C ALA A 6 -15.24 -9.14 -27.59
N THR A 7 -15.42 -8.07 -26.82
CA THR A 7 -14.50 -7.72 -25.75
C THR A 7 -14.41 -8.90 -24.79
N PRO A 8 -13.21 -9.48 -24.57
CA PRO A 8 -13.07 -10.64 -23.71
C PRO A 8 -13.48 -10.28 -22.29
N VAL A 9 -14.38 -11.06 -21.70
CA VAL A 9 -14.90 -10.83 -20.34
C VAL A 9 -13.74 -10.72 -19.35
N ARG A 10 -13.50 -9.52 -18.81
CA ARG A 10 -12.45 -9.30 -17.80
C ARG A 10 -12.82 -9.98 -16.49
N ARG A 11 -11.98 -10.94 -16.11
CA ARG A 11 -12.04 -11.64 -14.83
C ARG A 11 -10.79 -11.30 -14.03
N PRO A 12 -10.85 -10.37 -13.08
CA PRO A 12 -9.68 -10.04 -12.28
C PRO A 12 -9.27 -11.24 -11.42
N GLY A 13 -7.96 -11.37 -11.21
CA GLY A 13 -7.37 -12.32 -10.28
C GLY A 13 -6.86 -11.60 -9.03
N ILE A 14 -7.19 -12.10 -7.85
CA ILE A 14 -6.67 -11.61 -6.57
C ILE A 14 -5.52 -12.51 -6.15
N PHE A 15 -4.33 -11.95 -6.03
CA PHE A 15 -3.14 -12.66 -5.56
C PHE A 15 -2.89 -12.32 -4.09
N VAL A 16 -2.93 -13.35 -3.23
CA VAL A 16 -2.68 -13.22 -1.79
C VAL A 16 -1.40 -13.97 -1.45
N GLN A 17 -0.51 -13.35 -0.68
CA GLN A 17 0.70 -13.97 -0.15
C GLN A 17 0.54 -14.18 1.36
N ASP A 18 0.24 -15.41 1.77
CA ASP A 18 -0.03 -15.73 3.17
C ASP A 18 1.19 -15.49 4.08
N ALA A 19 2.41 -15.50 3.53
CA ALA A 19 3.64 -15.21 4.28
C ALA A 19 3.62 -13.80 4.91
N CYS A 20 2.90 -12.84 4.31
CA CYS A 20 2.79 -11.49 4.86
C CYS A 20 2.11 -11.47 6.25
N TYR A 21 1.21 -12.43 6.55
CA TYR A 21 0.58 -12.53 7.87
C TYR A 21 1.53 -13.01 8.97
N GLN A 22 2.73 -13.48 8.61
CA GLN A 22 3.73 -13.94 9.58
C GLN A 22 4.60 -12.80 10.11
N HIS A 23 4.55 -11.61 9.50
CA HIS A 23 5.29 -10.46 9.97
C HIS A 23 4.82 -10.09 11.38
N GLN A 24 5.76 -9.73 12.26
CA GLN A 24 5.44 -9.36 13.64
C GLN A 24 6.23 -8.12 14.00
N TYR A 25 5.53 -7.13 14.57
CA TYR A 25 6.20 -6.03 15.24
C TYR A 25 6.68 -6.51 16.62
N ILE A 26 7.99 -6.48 16.82
CA ILE A 26 8.64 -7.13 17.97
C ILE A 26 9.23 -6.14 18.99
N ARG A 27 9.27 -4.84 18.68
CA ARG A 27 9.99 -3.85 19.49
C ARG A 27 9.22 -3.35 20.71
N SER A 28 7.90 -3.25 20.60
CA SER A 28 7.04 -2.80 21.69
C SER A 28 5.73 -3.58 21.71
N ARG A 29 5.16 -3.72 22.90
CA ARG A 29 3.78 -4.21 23.09
C ARG A 29 2.73 -3.14 22.75
N ASP A 30 3.14 -1.87 22.75
CA ASP A 30 2.31 -0.76 22.29
C ASP A 30 2.44 -0.63 20.78
N LEU A 31 1.34 -0.96 20.09
CA LEU A 31 1.23 -0.93 18.63
C LEU A 31 0.45 0.30 18.14
N SER A 32 0.12 1.25 19.03
CA SER A 32 -0.77 2.37 18.70
C SER A 32 -0.20 3.31 17.63
N ALA A 33 1.13 3.49 17.61
CA ALA A 33 1.84 4.28 16.61
C ALA A 33 2.29 3.46 15.40
N ILE A 34 2.18 2.13 15.45
CA ILE A 34 2.66 1.25 14.39
C ILE A 34 1.58 1.10 13.36
N VAL A 35 1.81 1.78 12.26
CA VAL A 35 0.87 1.83 11.18
C VAL A 35 1.06 0.62 10.27
N GLU A 36 2.26 0.35 9.76
CA GLU A 36 2.51 -0.79 8.87
C GLU A 36 2.47 -2.14 9.61
N ARG A 37 1.28 -2.75 9.65
CA ARG A 37 1.05 -4.00 10.38
C ARG A 37 0.25 -4.99 9.53
N PRO A 38 0.61 -6.28 9.52
CA PRO A 38 -0.03 -7.29 8.68
C PRO A 38 -1.49 -7.55 9.05
N GLU A 39 -1.92 -7.19 10.27
CA GLU A 39 -3.31 -7.29 10.70
C GLU A 39 -4.25 -6.48 9.81
N ARG A 40 -3.73 -5.45 9.11
CA ARG A 40 -4.50 -4.64 8.16
C ARG A 40 -4.84 -5.35 6.86
N LEU A 41 -4.07 -6.37 6.46
CA LEU A 41 -4.44 -7.21 5.32
C LEU A 41 -5.83 -7.81 5.53
N ARG A 42 -6.24 -8.04 6.77
CA ARG A 42 -7.59 -8.47 7.11
C ARG A 42 -8.67 -7.50 6.64
N ALA A 43 -8.47 -6.18 6.80
CA ALA A 43 -9.42 -5.16 6.38
C ALA A 43 -9.58 -5.16 4.85
N VAL A 44 -8.46 -5.29 4.13
CA VAL A 44 -8.45 -5.47 2.67
C VAL A 44 -9.22 -6.73 2.28
N THR A 45 -8.95 -7.86 2.94
CA THR A 45 -9.66 -9.12 2.69
C THR A 45 -11.17 -9.01 2.92
N VAL A 46 -11.61 -8.25 3.94
CA VAL A 46 -13.05 -7.96 4.15
C VAL A 46 -13.62 -7.16 2.98
N GLY A 47 -12.92 -6.11 2.52
CA GLY A 47 -13.33 -5.31 1.36
C GLY A 47 -13.45 -6.14 0.07
N LEU A 48 -12.45 -6.97 -0.22
CA LEU A 48 -12.45 -7.88 -1.36
C LEU A 48 -13.61 -8.90 -1.28
N ALA A 49 -13.84 -9.50 -0.11
CA ALA A 49 -14.94 -10.43 0.10
C ALA A 49 -16.32 -9.75 -0.08
N ALA A 50 -16.46 -8.51 0.40
CA ALA A 50 -17.68 -7.73 0.25
C ALA A 50 -17.96 -7.40 -1.23
N ALA A 51 -16.92 -7.00 -1.97
CA ALA A 51 -17.01 -6.77 -3.42
C ALA A 51 -17.46 -8.04 -4.15
N ILE A 52 -16.80 -9.18 -3.92
CA ILE A 52 -17.18 -10.46 -4.56
C ILE A 52 -18.65 -10.79 -4.26
N ALA A 53 -19.07 -10.74 -2.99
CA ALA A 53 -20.44 -11.04 -2.60
C ALA A 53 -21.47 -10.15 -3.30
N ARG A 54 -21.15 -8.85 -3.44
CA ARG A 54 -22.02 -7.87 -4.10
C ARG A 54 -22.05 -8.05 -5.63
N ILE A 55 -20.92 -8.37 -6.25
CA ILE A 55 -20.83 -8.69 -7.68
C ILE A 55 -21.65 -9.95 -8.00
N GLU A 56 -21.53 -11.00 -7.18
CA GLU A 56 -22.33 -12.23 -7.32
C GLU A 56 -23.84 -11.94 -7.18
N ALA A 57 -24.22 -11.10 -6.21
CA ALA A 57 -25.62 -10.69 -6.03
C ALA A 57 -26.17 -9.84 -7.20
N ALA A 58 -25.34 -8.97 -7.79
CA ALA A 58 -25.73 -8.16 -8.94
C ALA A 58 -25.79 -8.98 -10.25
N SER A 59 -24.97 -10.03 -10.36
CA SER A 59 -24.98 -10.93 -11.53
C SER A 59 -26.22 -11.82 -11.57
N THR A 60 -26.74 -12.21 -10.39
CA THR A 60 -27.90 -13.10 -10.26
C THR A 60 -29.25 -12.40 -10.40
N SER A 61 -29.29 -11.07 -10.29
CA SER A 61 -30.52 -10.28 -10.41
C SER A 61 -30.87 -9.85 -11.84
N LYS A 62 -30.03 -10.15 -12.84
CA LYS A 62 -30.35 -9.94 -14.26
C LYS A 62 -31.36 -11.01 -14.73
N PRO A 63 -32.52 -10.63 -15.28
CA PRO A 63 -33.42 -11.60 -15.91
C PRO A 63 -32.68 -12.33 -17.04
N GLN A 64 -32.64 -13.66 -16.99
CA GLN A 64 -32.26 -14.46 -18.16
C GLN A 64 -33.29 -14.21 -19.27
N GLU A 65 -32.96 -13.33 -20.24
CA GLU A 65 -33.79 -13.13 -21.44
C GLU A 65 -33.66 -14.27 -22.46
N ASN A 66 -32.88 -15.32 -22.20
CA ASN A 66 -32.75 -16.46 -23.10
C ASN A 66 -32.90 -17.78 -22.35
N ALA A 67 -34.15 -18.17 -22.08
CA ALA A 67 -34.51 -19.56 -21.78
C ALA A 67 -35.98 -19.85 -22.19
N SER A 68 -36.35 -19.53 -23.43
CA SER A 68 -37.53 -20.13 -24.06
C SER A 68 -37.13 -21.44 -24.73
N ALA A 69 -37.03 -22.52 -23.95
CA ALA A 69 -37.06 -23.88 -24.47
C ALA A 69 -38.22 -24.64 -23.78
N PRO A 70 -39.03 -25.43 -24.51
CA PRO A 70 -40.22 -26.06 -23.94
C PRO A 70 -39.85 -27.15 -22.94
N LEU A 71 -40.56 -27.20 -21.80
CA LEU A 71 -40.49 -28.33 -20.85
C LEU A 71 -40.88 -29.64 -21.56
N PRO A 72 -40.11 -30.74 -21.39
CA PRO A 72 -40.64 -32.08 -21.61
C PRO A 72 -41.46 -32.49 -20.39
N THR A 73 -42.74 -32.78 -20.63
CA THR A 73 -43.62 -33.50 -19.71
C THR A 73 -43.08 -34.92 -19.50
N GLY A 74 -42.57 -35.20 -18.30
CA GLY A 74 -42.15 -36.54 -17.88
C GLY A 74 -42.27 -36.67 -16.37
N GLU A 75 -43.00 -37.69 -15.94
CA GLU A 75 -43.41 -37.96 -14.56
C GLU A 75 -42.25 -37.97 -13.55
N ALA A 76 -42.40 -37.23 -12.46
CA ALA A 76 -41.44 -37.18 -11.36
C ALA A 76 -41.54 -38.45 -10.49
N LYS A 77 -40.47 -39.25 -10.44
CA LYS A 77 -40.23 -40.22 -9.36
C LYS A 77 -39.61 -39.49 -8.15
N PRO A 78 -39.97 -39.87 -6.92
CA PRO A 78 -39.41 -39.26 -5.72
C PRO A 78 -37.93 -39.64 -5.59
N LEU A 79 -37.07 -38.63 -5.52
CA LEU A 79 -35.63 -38.78 -5.29
C LEU A 79 -35.37 -39.14 -3.81
N ASP A 80 -34.53 -40.16 -3.61
CA ASP A 80 -34.14 -40.68 -2.30
C ASP A 80 -33.18 -39.73 -1.58
N ALA A 81 -33.33 -39.61 -0.26
CA ALA A 81 -32.54 -38.73 0.59
C ALA A 81 -31.05 -39.12 0.61
N ASP A 82 -30.74 -40.41 0.37
CA ASP A 82 -29.36 -40.92 0.32
C ASP A 82 -28.61 -40.54 -0.96
N ASP A 83 -29.31 -40.27 -2.07
CA ASP A 83 -28.70 -39.75 -3.29
C ASP A 83 -28.30 -38.27 -3.15
N LEU A 84 -29.05 -37.49 -2.37
CA LEU A 84 -28.70 -36.11 -2.05
C LEU A 84 -27.48 -36.03 -1.13
N VAL A 85 -27.39 -36.91 -0.14
CA VAL A 85 -26.23 -37.03 0.75
C VAL A 85 -25.00 -37.54 -0.02
N SER A 86 -25.18 -38.45 -0.97
CA SER A 86 -24.12 -38.94 -1.86
C SER A 86 -23.65 -37.88 -2.87
N ALA A 87 -24.53 -36.97 -3.31
CA ALA A 87 -24.18 -35.83 -4.15
C ALA A 87 -23.43 -34.73 -3.37
N MET A 88 -23.81 -34.48 -2.11
CA MET A 88 -23.10 -33.57 -1.21
C MET A 88 -21.73 -34.10 -0.77
N GLY A 89 -21.60 -35.42 -0.60
CA GLY A 89 -20.32 -36.08 -0.25
C GLY A 89 -19.28 -36.04 -1.37
N ARG A 90 -19.69 -35.97 -2.64
CA ARG A 90 -18.79 -35.85 -3.81
C ARG A 90 -18.26 -34.43 -4.03
N MET A 91 -18.80 -33.42 -3.35
CA MET A 91 -18.31 -32.02 -3.41
C MET A 91 -17.12 -31.75 -2.48
N ASN A 92 -16.58 -32.77 -1.82
CA ASN A 92 -15.58 -32.58 -0.79
C ASN A 92 -14.34 -33.42 -1.09
N MET A 93 -13.50 -32.95 -2.02
CA MET A 93 -12.03 -32.98 -1.96
C MET A 93 -11.44 -32.30 -3.21
N ASN A 94 -10.64 -31.26 -2.96
CA ASN A 94 -9.80 -30.46 -3.87
C ASN A 94 -10.46 -29.27 -4.61
N ILE A 95 -10.03 -28.07 -4.17
CA ILE A 95 -10.15 -26.74 -4.81
C ILE A 95 -11.58 -26.19 -4.92
N ILE A 96 -12.04 -25.46 -3.88
CA ILE A 96 -13.27 -24.66 -3.96
C ILE A 96 -12.89 -23.22 -4.32
N THR A 97 -12.64 -22.95 -5.59
CA THR A 97 -13.32 -21.84 -6.24
C THR A 97 -14.54 -22.47 -6.89
N PRO A 98 -15.79 -22.12 -6.52
CA PRO A 98 -16.93 -22.60 -7.28
C PRO A 98 -16.73 -22.19 -8.73
N GLU A 99 -16.92 -23.09 -9.68
CA GLU A 99 -16.69 -22.90 -11.14
C GLU A 99 -17.45 -21.70 -11.76
N CYS A 100 -18.17 -20.91 -10.95
CA CYS A 100 -19.00 -19.78 -11.35
C CYS A 100 -18.67 -18.46 -10.64
N SER A 101 -17.59 -18.35 -9.84
CA SER A 101 -17.20 -17.04 -9.27
C SER A 101 -16.51 -16.18 -10.34
N PRO A 102 -16.91 -14.91 -10.53
CA PRO A 102 -16.35 -14.04 -11.58
C PRO A 102 -14.89 -13.63 -11.32
N ILE A 103 -14.36 -13.94 -10.13
CA ILE A 103 -13.06 -13.46 -9.66
C ILE A 103 -12.23 -14.66 -9.19
N ALA A 104 -11.04 -14.84 -9.78
CA ALA A 104 -10.11 -15.89 -9.38
C ALA A 104 -9.32 -15.46 -8.14
N ILE A 105 -9.19 -16.33 -7.15
CA ILE A 105 -8.35 -16.09 -5.97
C ILE A 105 -7.16 -17.04 -6.03
N VAL A 106 -5.95 -16.46 -6.07
CA VAL A 106 -4.69 -17.18 -6.13
C VAL A 106 -3.91 -16.93 -4.85
N ARG A 107 -3.72 -17.99 -4.05
CA ARG A 107 -2.78 -17.97 -2.93
C ARG A 107 -1.38 -18.29 -3.43
N SER A 108 -0.60 -17.24 -3.71
CA SER A 108 0.75 -17.42 -4.21
C SER A 108 1.67 -17.93 -3.10
N ARG A 109 2.41 -18.99 -3.41
CA ARG A 109 3.58 -19.45 -2.65
C ARG A 109 4.86 -19.31 -3.47
N ALA A 110 4.80 -18.54 -4.56
CA ALA A 110 5.95 -18.32 -5.41
C ALA A 110 7.08 -17.67 -4.60
N SER A 111 8.28 -18.19 -4.78
CA SER A 111 9.51 -17.67 -4.19
C SER A 111 10.50 -17.41 -5.30
N VAL A 112 11.35 -16.40 -5.09
CA VAL A 112 12.42 -16.03 -6.01
C VAL A 112 13.75 -16.15 -5.28
N GLU A 113 14.75 -16.72 -5.95
CA GLU A 113 16.13 -16.74 -5.46
C GLU A 113 16.74 -15.34 -5.55
N LEU A 114 16.79 -14.62 -4.42
CA LEU A 114 17.21 -13.22 -4.35
C LEU A 114 18.57 -12.96 -5.04
N LEU A 115 19.56 -13.82 -4.79
CA LEU A 115 20.93 -13.66 -5.31
C LEU A 115 21.06 -14.00 -6.81
N ASN A 116 20.11 -14.74 -7.38
CA ASN A 116 20.22 -15.27 -8.74
C ASN A 116 19.09 -14.81 -9.65
N ASN A 117 18.34 -13.78 -9.25
CA ASN A 117 17.28 -13.22 -10.06
C ASN A 117 17.72 -11.92 -10.74
N PRO A 118 17.77 -11.86 -12.09
CA PRO A 118 18.22 -10.67 -12.82
C PRO A 118 17.43 -9.40 -12.48
N ALA A 119 16.11 -9.50 -12.27
CA ALA A 119 15.29 -8.34 -11.94
C ALA A 119 15.58 -7.82 -10.52
N VAL A 120 15.76 -8.73 -9.54
CA VAL A 120 16.17 -8.37 -8.18
C VAL A 120 17.55 -7.71 -8.20
N LYS A 121 18.52 -8.30 -8.91
CA LYS A 121 19.87 -7.73 -9.06
C LYS A 121 19.86 -6.35 -9.68
N PHE A 122 19.05 -6.15 -10.71
CA PHE A 122 18.88 -4.85 -11.36
C PHE A 122 18.33 -3.80 -10.39
N ILE A 123 17.23 -4.11 -9.69
CA ILE A 123 16.57 -3.19 -8.75
C ILE A 123 17.49 -2.81 -7.58
N HIS A 124 18.28 -3.76 -7.08
CA HIS A 124 19.14 -3.55 -5.92
C HIS A 124 20.58 -3.12 -6.27
N GLY A 125 20.93 -2.99 -7.55
CA GLY A 125 22.25 -2.53 -8.00
C GLY A 125 23.38 -3.56 -7.86
N ASP A 126 23.06 -4.84 -7.75
CA ASP A 126 24.01 -5.97 -7.57
C ASP A 126 24.21 -6.74 -8.90
N LEU A 127 24.33 -6.01 -10.02
CA LEU A 127 24.49 -6.59 -11.36
C LEU A 127 25.88 -7.20 -11.58
N ASP A 128 26.92 -6.54 -11.07
CA ASP A 128 28.33 -6.94 -11.26
C ASP A 128 28.87 -7.87 -10.15
N GLY A 129 28.02 -8.19 -9.17
CA GLY A 129 28.36 -9.05 -8.03
C GLY A 129 27.42 -8.83 -6.86
N ASP A 130 27.19 -9.88 -6.07
CA ASP A 130 26.34 -9.81 -4.89
C ASP A 130 27.12 -9.13 -3.76
N VAL A 131 26.81 -7.86 -3.47
CA VAL A 131 27.43 -7.10 -2.38
C VAL A 131 26.38 -6.66 -1.38
N TYR A 132 25.28 -6.07 -1.86
CA TYR A 132 24.19 -5.64 -0.99
C TYR A 132 23.24 -6.80 -0.66
N LEU A 133 22.87 -7.63 -1.63
CA LEU A 133 21.91 -8.73 -1.47
C LEU A 133 22.46 -9.85 -0.59
N GLU A 134 23.75 -10.15 -0.68
CA GLU A 134 24.43 -11.08 0.23
C GLU A 134 24.39 -10.57 1.68
N LYS A 135 24.71 -9.28 1.88
CA LYS A 135 24.61 -8.63 3.19
C LYS A 135 23.18 -8.64 3.70
N LEU A 136 22.20 -8.31 2.86
CA LEU A 136 20.78 -8.31 3.21
C LEU A 136 20.32 -9.70 3.68
N LYS A 137 20.75 -10.76 3.00
CA LYS A 137 20.47 -12.14 3.39
C LYS A 137 21.09 -12.49 4.75
N SER A 138 22.36 -12.12 4.98
CA SER A 138 23.02 -12.30 6.28
C SER A 138 22.29 -11.53 7.38
N TRP A 139 21.98 -10.25 7.17
CA TRP A 139 21.27 -9.41 8.14
C TRP A 139 19.90 -9.99 8.50
N ALA A 140 19.12 -10.40 7.50
CA ALA A 140 17.82 -11.03 7.73
C ALA A 140 17.95 -12.32 8.54
N THR A 141 18.94 -13.17 8.22
CA THR A 141 19.15 -14.46 8.90
C THR A 141 19.60 -14.28 10.36
N GLU A 142 20.49 -13.32 10.62
CA GLU A 142 21.05 -13.06 11.95
C GLU A 142 20.16 -12.20 12.84
N SER A 143 19.20 -11.45 12.26
CA SER A 143 18.37 -10.47 12.96
C SER A 143 17.72 -11.05 14.22
N LEU A 144 17.12 -12.23 14.12
CA LEU A 144 16.40 -12.86 15.23
C LEU A 144 17.31 -13.17 16.41
N ASP A 145 18.54 -13.62 16.15
CA ASP A 145 19.49 -13.97 17.20
C ASP A 145 20.10 -12.72 17.84
N LYS A 146 20.37 -11.68 17.04
CA LYS A 146 20.79 -10.35 17.55
C LYS A 146 19.74 -9.75 18.48
N ILE A 147 18.48 -9.73 18.04
CA ILE A 147 17.36 -9.24 18.87
C ILE A 147 17.22 -10.03 20.17
N ARG A 148 17.38 -11.36 20.13
CA ARG A 148 17.33 -12.21 21.34
C ARG A 148 18.48 -11.93 22.31
N ALA A 149 19.65 -11.57 21.79
CA ALA A 149 20.80 -11.16 22.59
C ALA A 149 20.65 -9.73 23.15
N GLY A 150 19.67 -8.96 22.68
CA GLY A 150 19.48 -7.55 23.04
C GLY A 150 20.27 -6.59 22.16
N ASP A 151 20.84 -7.08 21.06
CA ASP A 151 21.58 -6.31 20.07
C ASP A 151 20.67 -5.75 18.97
N SER A 152 21.18 -4.76 18.22
CA SER A 152 20.51 -4.15 17.08
C SER A 152 20.48 -5.10 15.88
N GLU A 153 19.31 -5.25 15.24
CA GLU A 153 19.19 -5.91 13.94
C GLU A 153 19.77 -5.08 12.79
N ILE A 154 20.01 -3.78 13.02
CA ILE A 154 20.51 -2.85 12.01
C ILE A 154 22.04 -2.98 11.92
N PRO A 155 22.61 -3.15 10.72
CA PRO A 155 24.04 -3.27 10.51
C PRO A 155 24.83 -2.09 11.10
N GLU A 156 26.01 -2.38 11.66
CA GLU A 156 26.92 -1.35 12.17
C GLU A 156 27.29 -0.32 11.09
N GLY A 157 27.41 0.95 11.49
CA GLY A 157 27.71 2.07 10.58
C GLY A 157 26.51 2.62 9.82
N LEU A 158 25.37 1.92 9.82
CA LEU A 158 24.09 2.54 9.49
C LEU A 158 23.54 3.26 10.71
N ALA A 159 22.68 4.25 10.46
CA ALA A 159 21.93 4.88 11.54
C ALA A 159 21.25 3.76 12.33
N GLN A 160 21.66 3.59 13.58
CA GLN A 160 21.06 2.62 14.50
C GLN A 160 19.65 3.07 14.95
N GLY A 161 19.18 4.18 14.37
CA GLY A 161 17.78 4.56 14.31
C GLY A 161 17.03 3.74 13.26
N ASP A 162 15.73 3.73 13.38
CA ASP A 162 14.88 2.77 12.70
C ASP A 162 14.81 3.02 11.18
N LEU A 163 14.77 1.96 10.36
CA LEU A 163 14.47 2.07 8.92
C LEU A 163 13.07 2.68 8.68
N TYR A 164 12.23 2.69 9.73
CA TYR A 164 10.91 3.34 9.79
C TYR A 164 10.83 4.51 10.81
N CYS A 165 11.96 4.95 11.39
CA CYS A 165 12.05 6.16 12.20
C CYS A 165 13.38 6.89 11.92
N GLY A 166 13.32 7.90 11.04
CA GLY A 166 14.01 9.15 11.39
C GLY A 166 13.46 9.63 12.74
N ASN A 167 14.27 10.31 13.54
CA ASN A 167 13.87 10.85 14.85
C ASN A 167 12.42 11.35 14.82
N PRO A 168 11.54 10.94 15.75
CA PRO A 168 10.21 11.50 15.80
C PRO A 168 10.39 13.01 15.98
N PRO A 169 9.88 13.86 15.07
CA PRO A 169 9.71 15.25 15.43
C PRO A 169 8.83 15.28 16.70
N LYS A 170 8.90 16.36 17.45
CA LYS A 170 8.05 16.57 18.64
C LYS A 170 6.54 16.59 18.29
N THR A 171 6.20 16.38 17.02
CA THR A 171 4.89 16.14 16.45
C THR A 171 4.82 14.69 15.94
N PRO A 172 3.72 13.95 16.18
CA PRO A 172 3.59 12.59 15.65
C PRO A 172 3.76 12.65 14.12
N GLN A 173 4.77 11.97 13.57
CA GLN A 173 4.85 11.70 12.13
C GLN A 173 3.87 10.56 11.86
N THR A 174 2.74 10.92 11.25
CA THR A 174 1.82 9.96 10.69
C THR A 174 2.09 9.96 9.20
N HIS A 175 2.53 8.83 8.68
CA HIS A 175 2.84 8.61 7.27
C HIS A 175 1.59 8.84 6.42
N ALA A 176 1.38 10.08 5.99
CA ALA A 176 0.28 10.50 5.13
C ALA A 176 0.69 10.31 3.66
N LYS A 177 -0.31 10.12 2.79
CA LYS A 177 -0.27 10.13 1.31
C LYS A 177 1.11 10.34 0.71
N HIS A 178 1.70 9.25 0.23
CA HIS A 178 3.10 9.23 -0.17
C HIS A 178 3.27 9.66 -1.62
N VAL A 179 4.26 10.52 -1.89
CA VAL A 179 4.83 10.67 -3.23
C VAL A 179 5.53 9.37 -3.60
N GLY A 180 5.29 8.83 -4.80
CA GLY A 180 5.98 7.64 -5.33
C GLY A 180 7.43 7.93 -5.77
N ASN A 181 8.21 8.64 -4.95
CA ASN A 181 9.55 9.14 -5.27
C ASN A 181 10.54 8.01 -5.64
N GLY A 182 10.46 6.86 -4.98
CA GLY A 182 11.26 5.68 -5.32
C GLY A 182 10.98 5.19 -6.74
N THR A 183 9.70 5.01 -7.09
CA THR A 183 9.29 4.59 -8.44
C THR A 183 9.67 5.62 -9.49
N GLN A 184 9.47 6.92 -9.21
CA GLN A 184 9.91 8.00 -10.12
C GLN A 184 11.41 7.94 -10.39
N SER A 185 12.24 7.71 -9.37
CA SER A 185 13.69 7.58 -9.51
C SER A 185 14.08 6.39 -10.41
N ILE A 186 13.45 5.23 -10.23
CA ILE A 186 13.72 4.04 -11.05
C ILE A 186 13.32 4.29 -12.50
N VAL A 187 12.12 4.85 -12.72
CA VAL A 187 11.61 5.21 -14.06
C VAL A 187 12.56 6.18 -14.74
N TRP A 188 13.04 7.19 -14.02
CA TRP A 188 13.97 8.17 -14.56
C TRP A 188 15.24 7.52 -15.10
N GLN A 189 15.85 6.64 -14.29
CA GLN A 189 17.10 5.95 -14.65
C GLN A 189 16.92 5.02 -15.85
N ILE A 190 15.83 4.26 -15.91
CA ILE A 190 15.55 3.38 -17.05
C ILE A 190 15.37 4.20 -18.33
N ASN A 191 14.58 5.28 -18.26
CA ASN A 191 14.34 6.15 -19.40
C ASN A 191 15.62 6.88 -19.86
N GLU A 192 16.46 7.35 -18.93
CA GLU A 192 17.73 8.00 -19.22
C GLU A 192 18.68 7.05 -19.98
N GLU A 193 18.76 5.79 -19.56
CA GLU A 193 19.58 4.77 -20.21
C GLU A 193 19.08 4.45 -21.62
N THR A 194 17.77 4.23 -21.78
CA THR A 194 17.17 4.00 -23.11
C THR A 194 17.36 5.21 -24.03
N TYR A 195 17.24 6.43 -23.50
CA TYR A 195 17.45 7.66 -24.25
C TYR A 195 18.92 7.83 -24.66
N ARG A 196 19.87 7.54 -23.77
CA ARG A 196 21.31 7.54 -24.07
C ARG A 196 21.64 6.58 -25.20
N GLN A 197 21.14 5.34 -25.14
CA GLN A 197 21.35 4.34 -26.19
C GLN A 197 20.83 4.82 -27.55
N LYS A 198 19.65 5.45 -27.57
CA LYS A 198 19.08 6.05 -28.78
C LYS A 198 19.99 7.15 -29.36
N LEU A 199 20.48 8.07 -28.52
CA LEU A 199 21.38 9.13 -28.97
C LEU A 199 22.71 8.59 -29.52
N GLU A 200 23.25 7.53 -28.91
CA GLU A 200 24.47 6.89 -29.40
C GLU A 200 24.25 6.19 -30.75
N ALA A 201 23.12 5.48 -30.90
CA ALA A 201 22.74 4.86 -32.17
C ALA A 201 22.55 5.92 -33.27
N ASP A 202 21.87 7.02 -32.98
CA ASP A 202 21.70 8.16 -33.89
C ASP A 202 23.06 8.80 -34.27
N ALA A 203 24.06 8.70 -33.40
CA ALA A 203 25.43 9.12 -33.64
C ALA A 203 26.33 8.06 -34.33
N GLY A 204 25.77 6.91 -34.71
CA GLY A 204 26.46 5.85 -35.46
C GLY A 204 27.05 4.72 -34.62
N ALA A 205 26.72 4.62 -33.33
CA ALA A 205 27.06 3.45 -32.52
C ALA A 205 26.27 2.21 -32.98
N PRO A 206 26.77 0.98 -32.74
CA PRO A 206 26.05 -0.24 -33.06
C PRO A 206 24.69 -0.29 -32.37
N ASP A 207 23.63 -0.58 -33.13
CA ASP A 207 22.29 -0.81 -32.58
C ASP A 207 22.31 -2.05 -31.66
N PRO A 208 21.89 -1.93 -30.39
CA PRO A 208 21.78 -3.07 -29.48
C PRO A 208 20.79 -4.16 -29.95
N GLY A 209 20.02 -3.93 -31.03
CA GLY A 209 19.19 -4.92 -31.70
C GLY A 209 17.86 -5.20 -30.99
N ARG A 210 17.62 -4.54 -29.86
CA ARG A 210 16.33 -4.49 -29.16
C ARG A 210 16.10 -3.09 -28.59
N PRO A 211 14.89 -2.55 -28.68
CA PRO A 211 14.55 -1.28 -28.02
C PRO A 211 14.78 -1.40 -26.51
N GLY A 212 15.33 -0.35 -25.89
CA GLY A 212 15.39 -0.24 -24.44
C GLY A 212 13.99 -0.10 -23.83
N LEU A 213 13.86 -0.41 -22.55
CA LEU A 213 12.59 -0.27 -21.83
C LEU A 213 12.25 1.22 -21.66
N GLN A 214 10.99 1.59 -21.87
CA GLN A 214 10.48 2.93 -21.62
C GLN A 214 9.31 2.86 -20.65
N LEU A 215 9.27 3.78 -19.68
CA LEU A 215 8.23 3.83 -18.67
C LEU A 215 7.64 5.22 -18.56
N TYR A 216 6.32 5.26 -18.39
CA TYR A 216 5.59 6.43 -17.92
C TYR A 216 5.35 6.32 -16.41
N TYR A 217 5.53 7.42 -15.69
CA TYR A 217 5.18 7.54 -14.28
C TYR A 217 4.14 8.65 -14.08
N GLY A 218 3.03 8.29 -13.45
CA GLY A 218 1.98 9.23 -13.05
C GLY A 218 1.67 9.09 -11.56
N SER A 219 1.55 10.21 -10.83
CA SER A 219 1.21 10.20 -9.40
C SER A 219 0.21 11.29 -9.05
N VAL A 220 -0.82 10.93 -8.29
CA VAL A 220 -1.77 11.86 -7.67
C VAL A 220 -1.56 11.81 -6.16
N HIS A 221 -1.08 12.89 -5.56
CA HIS A 221 -0.69 12.89 -4.15
C HIS A 221 -0.93 14.24 -3.47
N ASP A 222 -0.82 14.28 -2.15
CA ASP A 222 -0.84 15.52 -1.39
C ASP A 222 0.58 16.08 -1.26
N ILE A 223 0.85 17.21 -1.92
CA ILE A 223 2.17 17.86 -1.92
C ILE A 223 2.61 18.37 -0.55
N LEU A 224 1.69 18.46 0.42
CA LEU A 224 2.00 18.84 1.80
C LEU A 224 2.32 17.62 2.68
N SER A 225 2.19 16.41 2.15
CA SER A 225 2.46 15.13 2.82
C SER A 225 3.83 14.56 2.42
N TYR A 226 4.15 13.35 2.90
CA TYR A 226 5.47 12.74 2.75
C TYR A 226 5.93 12.63 1.30
N PRO A 227 7.20 13.02 0.99
CA PRO A 227 8.27 13.47 1.88
C PRO A 227 8.39 15.01 1.99
N CYS A 228 7.36 15.75 1.61
CA CYS A 228 7.38 17.21 1.44
C CYS A 228 6.90 17.99 2.68
N GLU A 229 6.68 17.35 3.83
CA GLU A 229 6.03 17.97 5.00
C GLU A 229 6.82 19.17 5.54
N ASP A 230 8.14 19.13 5.41
CA ASP A 230 9.06 20.19 5.85
C ASP A 230 9.22 21.30 4.81
N GLY A 231 8.57 21.20 3.64
CA GLY A 231 8.66 22.19 2.57
C GLY A 231 10.05 22.29 1.92
N LYS A 232 10.86 21.23 2.01
CA LYS A 232 12.21 21.20 1.41
C LYS A 232 12.12 21.36 -0.11
N THR A 233 12.82 22.37 -0.62
CA THR A 233 12.75 22.81 -2.02
C THR A 233 12.96 21.65 -2.99
N GLU A 234 13.99 20.84 -2.76
CA GLU A 234 14.35 19.71 -3.61
C GLU A 234 13.27 18.63 -3.67
N LEU A 235 12.60 18.36 -2.55
CA LEU A 235 11.54 17.36 -2.47
C LEU A 235 10.25 17.87 -3.11
N VAL A 236 9.89 19.12 -2.84
CA VAL A 236 8.71 19.77 -3.44
C VAL A 236 8.86 19.88 -4.95
N GLN A 237 10.05 20.28 -5.43
CA GLN A 237 10.34 20.32 -6.87
C GLN A 237 10.24 18.93 -7.50
N ALA A 238 10.84 17.91 -6.88
CA ALA A 238 10.78 16.54 -7.38
C ALA A 238 9.33 15.99 -7.44
N ALA A 239 8.51 16.31 -6.43
CA ALA A 239 7.09 15.96 -6.37
C ALA A 239 6.19 16.83 -7.27
N SER A 240 6.74 17.83 -7.95
CA SER A 240 6.02 18.73 -8.85
C SER A 240 6.44 18.58 -10.31
N VAL A 241 7.28 17.58 -10.63
CA VAL A 241 7.77 17.38 -12.00
C VAL A 241 6.61 17.01 -12.93
N SER A 242 6.53 17.75 -14.05
CA SER A 242 5.75 17.41 -15.24
C SER A 242 6.68 17.54 -16.44
N LEU A 243 7.08 16.41 -17.02
CA LEU A 243 8.06 16.34 -18.11
C LEU A 243 7.65 15.24 -19.08
N HIS A 244 7.56 15.58 -20.36
CA HIS A 244 7.09 14.67 -21.41
C HIS A 244 8.02 14.78 -22.62
N GLU A 245 8.55 13.64 -23.08
CA GLU A 245 9.49 13.44 -24.20
C GLU A 245 10.89 14.07 -24.02
N SER A 246 10.96 15.21 -23.36
CA SER A 246 12.19 15.96 -23.11
C SER A 246 13.15 15.12 -22.27
N HIS A 247 14.40 14.99 -22.76
CA HIS A 247 15.43 14.12 -22.18
C HIS A 247 14.98 12.66 -22.04
N GLY A 248 14.05 12.20 -22.90
CA GLY A 248 13.51 10.85 -22.87
C GLY A 248 12.57 10.55 -21.71
N GLN A 249 12.14 11.56 -20.95
CA GLN A 249 11.36 11.38 -19.72
C GLN A 249 9.86 11.51 -19.94
N TYR A 250 9.08 10.75 -19.14
CA TYR A 250 7.62 10.73 -19.16
C TYR A 250 7.07 10.66 -17.73
N ILE A 251 6.97 11.82 -17.09
CA ILE A 251 6.65 11.97 -15.66
C ILE A 251 5.53 13.00 -15.51
N GLU A 252 4.46 12.64 -14.82
CA GLU A 252 3.36 13.54 -14.47
C GLU A 252 3.02 13.43 -12.97
N ASN A 253 3.32 14.49 -12.23
CA ASN A 253 2.86 14.65 -10.86
C ASN A 253 1.67 15.61 -10.79
N VAL A 254 0.59 15.17 -10.14
CA VAL A 254 -0.63 15.95 -9.93
C VAL A 254 -0.92 16.06 -8.43
N HIS A 255 -1.19 17.27 -7.97
CA HIS A 255 -1.46 17.53 -6.56
C HIS A 255 -2.95 17.49 -6.25
N LEU A 256 -3.31 16.75 -5.21
CA LEU A 256 -4.66 16.75 -4.67
C LEU A 256 -5.04 18.15 -4.19
N GLN A 257 -6.31 18.50 -4.41
CA GLN A 257 -6.91 19.78 -4.05
C GLN A 257 -8.05 19.54 -3.05
N PRO A 258 -8.40 20.54 -2.22
CA PRO A 258 -9.56 20.43 -1.36
C PRO A 258 -10.82 20.57 -2.22
N TYR A 259 -11.92 19.95 -1.78
CA TYR A 259 -13.22 20.07 -2.42
C TYR A 259 -14.32 20.19 -1.36
N ASP A 260 -15.42 20.84 -1.72
CA ASP A 260 -16.52 21.16 -0.80
C ASP A 260 -17.78 20.33 -1.08
N SER A 261 -17.84 19.63 -2.21
CA SER A 261 -18.97 18.80 -2.62
C SER A 261 -18.52 17.66 -3.53
N ALA A 262 -19.35 16.61 -3.64
CA ALA A 262 -19.11 15.51 -4.57
C ALA A 262 -19.00 16.00 -6.03
N GLN A 263 -19.82 16.97 -6.42
CA GLN A 263 -19.76 17.58 -7.75
C GLN A 263 -18.41 18.25 -8.00
N HIS A 264 -17.94 19.09 -7.06
CA HIS A 264 -16.64 19.75 -7.20
C HIS A 264 -15.49 18.73 -7.27
N PHE A 265 -15.55 17.63 -6.52
CA PHE A 265 -14.56 16.57 -6.63
C PHE A 265 -14.49 15.98 -8.05
N TRP A 266 -15.64 15.70 -8.67
CA TRP A 266 -15.66 15.13 -10.01
C TRP A 266 -15.24 16.13 -11.10
N GLU A 267 -15.52 17.43 -10.91
CA GLU A 267 -14.94 18.49 -11.74
C GLU A 267 -13.40 18.52 -11.64
N LEU A 268 -12.84 18.38 -10.42
CA LEU A 268 -11.39 18.25 -10.23
C LEU A 268 -10.83 16.97 -10.85
N TYR A 269 -11.57 15.86 -10.79
CA TYR A 269 -11.17 14.61 -11.43
C TYR A 269 -11.04 14.81 -12.94
N ASP A 270 -12.08 15.32 -13.59
CA ASP A 270 -12.11 15.51 -15.04
C ASP A 270 -11.06 16.53 -15.51
N GLN A 271 -10.85 17.61 -14.75
CA GLN A 271 -9.95 18.69 -15.14
C GLN A 271 -8.50 18.48 -14.75
N GLN A 272 -8.21 17.75 -13.66
CA GLN A 272 -6.87 17.67 -13.08
C GLN A 272 -6.39 16.23 -12.89
N TYR A 273 -7.18 15.36 -12.25
CA TYR A 273 -6.67 14.02 -11.88
C TYR A 273 -6.64 13.07 -13.07
N SER A 274 -7.56 13.19 -14.02
CA SER A 274 -7.58 12.42 -15.27
C SER A 274 -6.38 12.70 -16.17
N LYS A 275 -5.67 13.83 -15.96
CA LYS A 275 -4.46 14.18 -16.73
C LYS A 275 -3.42 13.08 -16.71
N ILE A 276 -3.26 12.35 -15.60
CA ILE A 276 -2.28 11.27 -15.55
C ILE A 276 -2.62 10.14 -16.52
N LEU A 277 -3.89 9.92 -16.85
CA LEU A 277 -4.30 8.93 -17.86
C LEU A 277 -4.15 9.51 -19.27
N HIS A 278 -4.51 10.77 -19.49
CA HIS A 278 -4.30 11.43 -20.80
C HIS A 278 -2.81 11.51 -21.18
N LYS A 279 -1.92 11.74 -20.20
CA LYS A 279 -0.47 11.71 -20.41
C LYS A 279 0.06 10.30 -20.67
N ALA A 280 -0.53 9.29 -20.05
CA ALA A 280 -0.24 7.89 -20.38
C ALA A 280 -0.66 7.54 -21.83
N GLU A 281 -1.83 8.01 -22.29
CA GLU A 281 -2.25 7.85 -23.70
C GLU A 281 -1.23 8.48 -24.65
N ALA A 282 -0.83 9.72 -24.39
CA ALA A 282 0.17 10.42 -25.21
C ALA A 282 1.53 9.69 -25.20
N PHE A 283 1.95 9.13 -24.06
CA PHE A 283 3.14 8.30 -23.98
C PHE A 283 3.04 7.06 -24.87
N PHE A 284 1.93 6.33 -24.81
CA PHE A 284 1.76 5.15 -25.67
C PHE A 284 1.76 5.55 -27.15
N ASP A 285 1.03 6.60 -27.53
CA ASP A 285 0.97 7.07 -28.91
C ASP A 285 2.35 7.46 -29.46
N SER A 286 3.25 8.00 -28.63
CA SER A 286 4.60 8.41 -29.04
C SER A 286 5.66 7.30 -28.95
N THR A 287 5.37 6.17 -28.30
CA THR A 287 6.35 5.10 -28.03
C THR A 287 6.04 3.74 -28.68
N GLY A 288 5.08 3.70 -29.61
CA GLY A 288 4.79 2.49 -30.40
C GLY A 288 3.31 2.15 -30.53
N GLY A 289 2.45 2.83 -29.76
CA GLY A 289 1.01 2.62 -29.76
C GLY A 289 0.59 1.30 -29.09
N PRO A 290 -0.59 0.78 -29.44
CA PRO A 290 -1.09 -0.48 -28.89
C PRO A 290 -0.20 -1.69 -29.24
N GLY A 291 0.18 -2.47 -28.23
CA GLY A 291 1.07 -3.62 -28.40
C GLY A 291 0.83 -4.73 -27.39
N ASP A 292 1.42 -5.90 -27.63
CA ASP A 292 1.49 -7.04 -26.71
C ASP A 292 2.67 -6.96 -25.72
N ASP A 293 3.54 -5.96 -25.90
CA ASP A 293 4.71 -5.61 -25.09
C ASP A 293 4.42 -4.55 -23.99
N ALA A 294 3.21 -4.00 -23.96
CA ALA A 294 2.79 -3.01 -22.96
C ALA A 294 2.05 -3.63 -21.75
N VAL A 295 2.15 -3.01 -20.58
CA VAL A 295 1.39 -3.35 -19.37
C VAL A 295 1.13 -2.10 -18.51
N VAL A 296 -0.03 -2.02 -17.87
CA VAL A 296 -0.37 -0.94 -16.95
C VAL A 296 -0.24 -1.43 -15.51
N PHE A 297 0.54 -0.70 -14.70
CA PHE A 297 0.64 -0.93 -13.26
C PHE A 297 -0.11 0.15 -12.47
N ILE A 298 -0.85 -0.25 -11.45
CA ILE A 298 -1.49 0.66 -10.49
C ILE A 298 -0.89 0.42 -9.11
N SER A 299 -0.15 1.41 -8.61
CA SER A 299 0.28 1.51 -7.22
C SER A 299 -0.89 2.07 -6.41
N CYS A 300 -1.65 1.20 -5.75
CA CYS A 300 -2.98 1.49 -5.22
C CYS A 300 -2.93 1.74 -3.70
N GLY A 301 -2.63 2.99 -3.33
CA GLY A 301 -2.70 3.46 -1.95
C GLY A 301 -4.11 3.89 -1.54
N MET A 302 -4.60 3.33 -0.44
CA MET A 302 -5.89 3.68 0.16
C MET A 302 -5.80 4.78 1.23
N ASP A 303 -4.61 5.33 1.44
CA ASP A 303 -4.32 6.41 2.40
C ASP A 303 -4.92 7.76 2.00
N ALA A 304 -5.39 7.87 0.75
CA ALA A 304 -6.09 9.03 0.27
C ALA A 304 -7.59 9.07 0.60
N CYS A 305 -8.15 7.94 1.01
CA CYS A 305 -9.57 7.71 1.17
C CYS A 305 -10.21 8.64 2.22
N GLU A 306 -11.45 9.06 1.99
CA GLU A 306 -12.23 9.88 2.92
C GLU A 306 -12.50 9.23 4.28
N HIS A 307 -12.38 7.89 4.36
CA HIS A 307 -12.54 7.12 5.58
C HIS A 307 -11.24 6.92 6.36
N GLU A 308 -10.15 7.54 5.92
CA GLU A 308 -8.86 7.48 6.59
C GLU A 308 -8.88 8.27 7.92
N TYR A 309 -7.92 7.99 8.81
CA TYR A 309 -7.83 8.71 10.07
C TYR A 309 -7.60 10.22 9.83
N ALA A 310 -8.19 11.07 10.67
CA ALA A 310 -7.99 12.52 10.58
C ALA A 310 -6.49 12.91 10.67
N SER A 311 -5.69 12.15 11.43
CA SER A 311 -4.25 12.35 11.55
C SER A 311 -3.49 12.08 10.25
N MET A 312 -4.02 11.25 9.35
CA MET A 312 -3.45 10.91 8.04
C MET A 312 -3.94 11.84 6.92
N SER A 313 -4.97 12.67 7.18
CA SER A 313 -5.55 13.62 6.22
C SER A 313 -5.46 15.06 6.74
N ARG A 314 -4.29 15.46 7.25
CA ARG A 314 -4.07 16.75 7.96
C ARG A 314 -4.38 17.97 7.11
N HIS A 315 -4.14 17.89 5.81
CA HIS A 315 -4.33 19.00 4.87
C HIS A 315 -5.69 18.98 4.18
N ASN A 316 -6.59 18.09 4.62
CA ASN A 316 -7.91 17.87 4.03
C ASN A 316 -7.86 17.66 2.50
N ARG A 317 -6.76 17.10 2.00
CA ARG A 317 -6.65 16.53 0.66
C ARG A 317 -7.16 15.12 0.79
N LYS A 318 -8.33 14.77 0.29
CA LYS A 318 -8.88 13.40 0.35
C LYS A 318 -9.55 13.05 -0.97
N VAL A 319 -9.88 11.79 -1.15
CA VAL A 319 -10.69 11.33 -2.30
C VAL A 319 -11.88 10.53 -1.76
N PRO A 320 -13.08 10.66 -2.36
CA PRO A 320 -14.21 9.83 -2.01
C PRO A 320 -13.93 8.37 -2.37
N THR A 321 -14.57 7.40 -1.72
CA THR A 321 -14.36 5.98 -2.03
C THR A 321 -14.64 5.66 -3.51
N ALA A 322 -15.62 6.34 -4.12
CA ALA A 322 -15.97 6.19 -5.53
C ALA A 322 -14.81 6.55 -6.50
N PHE A 323 -13.82 7.32 -6.07
CA PHE A 323 -12.61 7.59 -6.86
C PHE A 323 -11.86 6.30 -7.21
N TYR A 324 -11.68 5.39 -6.26
CA TYR A 324 -10.95 4.13 -6.49
C TYR A 324 -11.64 3.27 -7.55
N HIS A 325 -12.97 3.23 -7.52
CA HIS A 325 -13.77 2.58 -8.54
C HIS A 325 -13.59 3.25 -9.91
N ARG A 326 -13.78 4.57 -10.00
CA ARG A 326 -13.71 5.30 -11.28
C ARG A 326 -12.32 5.24 -11.90
N PHE A 327 -11.29 5.45 -11.10
CA PHE A 327 -9.90 5.40 -11.54
C PHE A 327 -9.51 4.00 -12.05
N ALA A 328 -9.92 2.93 -11.34
CA ALA A 328 -9.70 1.57 -11.81
C ALA A 328 -10.32 1.32 -13.20
N ARG A 329 -11.56 1.79 -13.41
CA ARG A 329 -12.25 1.67 -14.71
C ARG A 329 -11.54 2.42 -15.82
N ASP A 330 -11.12 3.66 -15.56
CA ASP A 330 -10.48 4.49 -16.58
C ASP A 330 -9.07 3.94 -16.91
N ALA A 331 -8.33 3.43 -15.92
CA ALA A 331 -7.06 2.72 -16.14
C ALA A 331 -7.27 1.39 -16.91
N CYS A 332 -8.35 0.67 -16.64
CA CYS A 332 -8.76 -0.51 -17.39
C CYS A 332 -9.07 -0.16 -18.86
N ALA A 333 -9.77 0.94 -19.13
CA ALA A 333 -10.05 1.41 -20.49
C ALA A 333 -8.77 1.81 -21.24
N LEU A 334 -7.83 2.46 -20.57
CA LEU A 334 -6.49 2.73 -21.11
C LEU A 334 -5.79 1.43 -21.49
N ALA A 335 -5.79 0.43 -20.59
CA ALA A 335 -5.14 -0.85 -20.83
C ALA A 335 -5.79 -1.65 -21.96
N ASP A 336 -7.10 -1.57 -22.16
CA ASP A 336 -7.74 -2.22 -23.32
C ASP A 336 -7.24 -1.65 -24.63
N ARG A 337 -7.10 -0.33 -24.68
CA ARG A 337 -6.68 0.38 -25.88
C ARG A 337 -5.23 0.07 -26.23
N TYR A 338 -4.34 0.05 -25.24
CA TYR A 338 -2.89 0.06 -25.47
C TYR A 338 -2.15 -1.22 -25.04
N ALA A 339 -2.68 -1.94 -24.05
CA ALA A 339 -2.00 -3.06 -23.40
C ALA A 339 -2.82 -4.36 -23.43
N GLY A 340 -3.76 -4.51 -24.37
CA GLY A 340 -4.60 -5.70 -24.51
C GLY A 340 -5.34 -6.10 -23.22
N GLY A 341 -5.71 -5.12 -22.39
CA GLY A 341 -6.39 -5.31 -21.10
C GLY A 341 -5.47 -5.72 -19.94
N ARG A 342 -4.14 -5.72 -20.11
CA ARG A 342 -3.18 -6.12 -19.07
C ARG A 342 -3.02 -5.01 -18.02
N VAL A 343 -3.62 -5.22 -16.86
CA VAL A 343 -3.49 -4.37 -15.67
C VAL A 343 -2.99 -5.19 -14.49
N VAL A 344 -2.01 -4.67 -13.76
CA VAL A 344 -1.55 -5.20 -12.47
C VAL A 344 -1.72 -4.12 -11.42
N SER A 345 -2.54 -4.37 -10.41
CA SER A 345 -2.69 -3.46 -9.28
C SER A 345 -2.05 -4.03 -8.03
N VAL A 346 -1.25 -3.23 -7.34
CA VAL A 346 -0.55 -3.59 -6.11
C VAL A 346 -1.05 -2.69 -4.98
N LEU A 347 -1.40 -3.28 -3.83
CA LEU A 347 -1.78 -2.51 -2.63
C LEU A 347 -0.55 -1.81 -2.04
N GLU A 348 -0.70 -0.55 -1.68
CA GLU A 348 0.35 0.27 -1.06
C GLU A 348 -0.07 0.73 0.35
N GLY A 349 -0.18 2.04 0.55
CA GLY A 349 -0.66 2.66 1.79
C GLY A 349 -2.15 2.44 2.06
N GLY A 350 -2.59 2.90 3.22
CA GLY A 350 -3.94 2.72 3.74
C GLY A 350 -3.88 2.28 5.19
N TYR A 351 -4.45 3.10 6.07
CA TYR A 351 -4.11 3.07 7.49
C TYR A 351 -5.29 2.75 8.38
N SER A 352 -6.48 3.20 8.01
CA SER A 352 -7.72 2.85 8.71
C SER A 352 -8.35 1.60 8.09
N ASP A 353 -8.96 0.78 8.95
CA ASP A 353 -9.70 -0.40 8.48
C ASP A 353 -10.81 0.01 7.50
N ARG A 354 -11.48 1.15 7.72
CA ARG A 354 -12.55 1.63 6.82
C ARG A 354 -12.01 2.07 5.46
N ALA A 355 -10.89 2.76 5.42
CA ALA A 355 -10.24 3.16 4.17
C ALA A 355 -9.85 1.93 3.34
N LEU A 356 -9.24 0.94 3.99
CA LEU A 356 -8.86 -0.32 3.34
C LEU A 356 -10.06 -1.15 2.88
N ILE A 357 -11.10 -1.30 3.71
CA ILE A 357 -12.31 -2.05 3.35
C ILE A 357 -13.00 -1.40 2.16
N SER A 358 -13.30 -0.10 2.27
CA SER A 358 -14.06 0.65 1.26
C SER A 358 -13.28 0.80 -0.05
N GLY A 359 -12.00 1.18 0.03
CA GLY A 359 -11.13 1.37 -1.12
C GLY A 359 -10.86 0.08 -1.87
N ALA A 360 -10.53 -1.02 -1.17
CA ALA A 360 -10.32 -2.33 -1.82
C ALA A 360 -11.61 -2.86 -2.46
N MET A 361 -12.75 -2.64 -1.81
CA MET A 361 -14.06 -2.99 -2.36
C MET A 361 -14.35 -2.23 -3.65
N ALA A 362 -14.26 -0.90 -3.63
CA ALA A 362 -14.53 -0.05 -4.79
C ALA A 362 -13.54 -0.31 -5.95
N HIS A 363 -12.25 -0.47 -5.63
CA HIS A 363 -11.21 -0.76 -6.62
C HIS A 363 -11.44 -2.10 -7.32
N LEU A 364 -11.71 -3.18 -6.57
CA LEU A 364 -11.98 -4.49 -7.17
C LEU A 364 -13.21 -4.46 -8.07
N VAL A 365 -14.27 -3.78 -7.65
CA VAL A 365 -15.47 -3.61 -8.48
C VAL A 365 -15.11 -2.87 -9.78
N GLY A 366 -14.27 -1.83 -9.71
CA GLY A 366 -13.84 -1.06 -10.89
C GLY A 366 -12.95 -1.83 -11.87
N LEU A 367 -12.27 -2.89 -11.40
CA LEU A 367 -11.49 -3.81 -12.23
C LEU A 367 -12.35 -4.88 -12.94
N THR A 368 -13.64 -4.98 -12.61
CA THR A 368 -14.56 -5.91 -13.28
C THR A 368 -15.25 -5.26 -14.48
N GLU A 369 -15.55 -6.06 -15.50
CA GLU A 369 -16.19 -5.60 -16.74
C GLU A 369 -17.70 -5.46 -16.66
N ASP A 370 -18.33 -6.13 -15.69
CA ASP A 370 -19.77 -6.26 -15.67
C ASP A 370 -20.40 -4.88 -15.38
N PRO A 371 -21.40 -4.41 -16.15
CA PRO A 371 -22.19 -3.23 -15.80
C PRO A 371 -23.08 -3.56 -14.60
N VAL A 372 -22.46 -3.89 -13.48
CA VAL A 372 -23.04 -3.74 -12.16
C VAL A 372 -23.39 -2.26 -12.07
N GLN A 373 -24.69 -1.96 -11.96
CA GLN A 373 -25.10 -0.63 -11.53
C GLN A 373 -24.59 -0.48 -10.11
N ILE A 374 -23.50 0.27 -9.98
CA ILE A 374 -22.85 0.46 -8.70
C ILE A 374 -23.68 1.43 -7.92
N ASP A 375 -24.15 0.94 -6.81
CA ASP A 375 -24.77 1.73 -5.78
C ASP A 375 -23.67 2.17 -4.82
N GLU A 376 -23.36 3.47 -4.80
CA GLU A 376 -22.36 4.04 -3.90
C GLU A 376 -22.69 3.74 -2.42
N ASP A 377 -23.94 3.39 -2.10
CA ASP A 377 -24.31 2.95 -0.76
C ASP A 377 -23.56 1.68 -0.34
N TRP A 378 -23.01 0.89 -1.27
CA TRP A 378 -22.23 -0.33 -0.96
C TRP A 378 -21.10 -0.08 0.04
N TRP A 379 -20.48 1.08 -0.03
CA TRP A 379 -19.42 1.53 0.89
C TRP A 379 -19.86 2.73 1.75
N SER A 380 -21.17 2.94 1.93
CA SER A 380 -21.66 3.91 2.91
C SER A 380 -21.18 3.57 4.32
N VAL A 381 -21.07 4.59 5.17
CA VAL A 381 -20.66 4.43 6.57
C VAL A 381 -21.53 3.39 7.31
N GLU A 382 -22.82 3.31 6.98
CA GLU A 382 -23.73 2.32 7.54
C GLU A 382 -23.39 0.89 7.11
N ASN A 383 -23.20 0.65 5.81
CA ASN A 383 -22.84 -0.67 5.31
C ASN A 383 -21.44 -1.11 5.77
N LEU A 384 -20.49 -0.17 5.87
CA LEU A 384 -19.18 -0.42 6.47
C LEU A 384 -19.30 -0.82 7.94
N ALA A 385 -20.15 -0.16 8.73
CA ALA A 385 -20.39 -0.53 10.13
C ALA A 385 -21.03 -1.93 10.26
N GLN A 386 -21.92 -2.31 9.33
CA GLN A 386 -22.48 -3.66 9.27
C GLN A 386 -21.39 -4.71 8.96
N LEU A 387 -20.50 -4.43 8.00
CA LEU A 387 -19.35 -5.28 7.67
C LEU A 387 -18.39 -5.46 8.86
N GLU A 388 -18.03 -4.38 9.54
CA GLU A 388 -17.21 -4.42 10.75
C GLU A 388 -17.83 -5.31 11.83
N LYS A 389 -19.16 -5.20 12.04
CA LYS A 389 -19.88 -6.02 13.02
C LYS A 389 -19.93 -7.50 12.60
N ALA A 390 -20.20 -7.76 11.32
CA ALA A 390 -20.30 -9.10 10.74
C ALA A 390 -18.96 -9.86 10.76
N THR A 391 -17.85 -9.14 10.60
CA THR A 391 -16.52 -9.74 10.45
C THR A 391 -15.66 -9.63 11.70
N LYS A 392 -16.14 -9.12 12.84
CA LYS A 392 -15.36 -9.09 14.10
C LYS A 392 -14.93 -10.50 14.55
N LYS A 393 -13.65 -10.67 14.89
CA LYS A 393 -13.12 -11.90 15.52
C LYS A 393 -13.87 -12.15 16.83
N ARG A 394 -14.70 -13.19 16.91
CA ARG A 394 -15.36 -13.58 18.16
C ARG A 394 -14.38 -14.23 19.12
N ARG A 395 -14.28 -13.72 20.35
CA ARG A 395 -13.77 -14.48 21.49
C ARG A 395 -14.85 -15.45 21.95
N GLY A 396 -14.65 -16.75 21.72
CA GLY A 396 -15.58 -17.81 22.13
C GLY A 396 -16.53 -18.23 21.01
N GLY A 397 -16.50 -19.52 20.67
CA GLY A 397 -17.18 -20.14 19.53
C GLY A 397 -18.71 -20.24 19.64
N GLY A 398 -19.40 -19.13 19.87
CA GLY A 398 -20.85 -19.05 19.78
C GLY A 398 -21.31 -18.56 18.40
N ARG A 399 -22.04 -19.40 17.64
CA ARG A 399 -22.90 -18.92 16.56
C ARG A 399 -23.98 -18.05 17.18
N THR A 400 -23.96 -16.73 16.98
CA THR A 400 -25.21 -15.96 17.05
C THR A 400 -25.84 -15.96 15.67
N SER A 401 -27.05 -16.50 15.58
CA SER A 401 -28.06 -15.98 14.67
C SER A 401 -28.23 -14.49 15.01
N VAL A 402 -27.75 -13.61 14.14
CA VAL A 402 -28.11 -12.19 14.24
C VAL A 402 -29.54 -12.09 13.75
N GLY A 403 -30.48 -12.20 14.68
CA GLY A 403 -31.88 -11.83 14.45
C GLY A 403 -31.98 -10.31 14.57
N THR A 404 -32.01 -9.62 13.44
CA THR A 404 -32.55 -8.27 13.32
C THR A 404 -33.99 -8.39 12.79
N PRO A 405 -34.95 -7.52 13.18
CA PRO A 405 -36.26 -7.49 12.54
C PRO A 405 -36.08 -7.02 11.09
N GLY A 406 -36.32 -7.92 10.14
CA GLY A 406 -35.92 -7.80 8.73
C GLY A 406 -34.84 -8.84 8.43
N GLY A 407 -35.15 -9.82 7.59
CA GLY A 407 -34.37 -11.06 7.37
C GLY A 407 -32.88 -10.87 7.04
N PRO A 408 -32.11 -11.96 6.98
CA PRO A 408 -30.66 -11.89 6.75
C PRO A 408 -30.36 -11.15 5.44
N VAL A 409 -29.59 -10.09 5.56
CA VAL A 409 -29.06 -9.34 4.43
C VAL A 409 -28.08 -10.27 3.71
N LEU A 410 -28.56 -10.94 2.65
CA LEU A 410 -27.90 -12.07 1.98
C LEU A 410 -26.43 -11.79 1.60
N TRP A 411 -26.11 -10.56 1.21
CA TRP A 411 -24.76 -10.17 0.84
C TRP A 411 -23.78 -10.16 2.03
N LEU A 412 -24.23 -9.87 3.26
CA LEU A 412 -23.37 -9.90 4.45
C LEU A 412 -23.01 -11.33 4.85
N GLU A 413 -23.97 -12.25 4.77
CA GLU A 413 -23.71 -13.67 5.04
C GLU A 413 -22.74 -14.24 4.02
N ARG A 414 -22.96 -13.92 2.74
CA ARG A 414 -22.06 -14.30 1.65
C ARG A 414 -20.67 -13.70 1.81
N THR A 415 -20.59 -12.43 2.24
CA THR A 415 -19.31 -11.77 2.55
C THR A 415 -18.55 -12.53 3.64
N GLN A 416 -19.21 -12.95 4.73
CA GLN A 416 -18.56 -13.70 5.79
C GLN A 416 -18.04 -15.07 5.31
N GLU A 417 -18.78 -15.74 4.42
CA GLU A 417 -18.37 -17.02 3.83
C GLU A 417 -17.08 -16.85 3.01
N ILE A 418 -17.07 -15.90 2.07
CA ILE A 418 -15.90 -15.60 1.22
C ILE A 418 -14.73 -15.15 2.10
N PHE A 419 -14.97 -14.26 3.06
CA PHE A 419 -13.95 -13.77 3.97
C PHE A 419 -13.26 -14.90 4.75
N ARG A 420 -14.03 -15.88 5.27
CA ARG A 420 -13.46 -17.07 5.94
C ARG A 420 -12.62 -17.92 4.99
N SER A 421 -12.98 -17.99 3.71
CA SER A 421 -12.20 -18.72 2.71
C SER A 421 -10.88 -18.03 2.37
N LEU A 422 -10.82 -16.70 2.53
CA LEU A 422 -9.66 -15.86 2.27
C LEU A 422 -8.72 -15.72 3.48
N GLU A 423 -9.23 -15.76 4.73
CA GLU A 423 -8.35 -15.73 5.90
C GLU A 423 -7.32 -16.88 5.82
N PRO A 424 -6.04 -16.62 6.15
CA PRO A 424 -5.03 -17.66 6.15
C PRO A 424 -5.49 -18.78 7.08
N ASN A 425 -5.40 -20.03 6.63
CA ASN A 425 -5.64 -21.18 7.48
C ASN A 425 -4.59 -21.16 8.59
N ASN A 426 -4.90 -20.57 9.76
CA ASN A 426 -4.11 -20.75 10.97
C ASN A 426 -4.01 -22.26 11.19
N GLY A 427 -2.86 -22.85 10.86
CA GLY A 427 -2.67 -24.29 10.75
C GLY A 427 -3.36 -25.08 11.84
N LYS A 428 -4.51 -25.66 11.50
CA LYS A 428 -4.96 -26.93 12.08
C LYS A 428 -4.36 -28.08 11.25
N GLN A 429 -3.04 -28.06 11.10
CA GLN A 429 -2.27 -29.29 11.01
C GLN A 429 -1.42 -29.32 12.27
N GLY A 430 -1.96 -30.01 13.28
CA GLY A 430 -1.22 -30.28 14.50
C GLY A 430 -0.12 -31.28 14.19
N THR A 431 1.12 -30.81 14.08
CA THR A 431 2.23 -31.54 14.70
C THR A 431 2.27 -31.13 16.17
N PRO A 432 2.51 -32.04 17.13
CA PRO A 432 2.61 -31.69 18.53
C PRO A 432 3.90 -30.90 18.74
N SER A 433 3.87 -29.60 18.48
CA SER A 433 4.90 -28.69 18.96
C SER A 433 4.81 -28.72 20.47
N SER A 434 5.80 -29.35 21.11
CA SER A 434 6.09 -29.19 22.53
C SER A 434 6.16 -27.69 22.82
N ARG A 435 5.06 -27.13 23.33
CA ARG A 435 5.08 -25.84 23.99
C ARG A 435 5.82 -26.06 25.29
N THR A 436 7.12 -25.77 25.30
CA THR A 436 7.77 -25.42 26.55
C THR A 436 7.15 -24.11 27.00
N LEU A 437 6.07 -24.23 27.78
CA LEU A 437 5.51 -23.13 28.54
C LEU A 437 6.64 -22.58 29.41
N VAL A 438 7.16 -21.40 29.07
CA VAL A 438 7.94 -20.62 30.03
C VAL A 438 6.95 -20.27 31.15
N PRO A 439 7.14 -20.77 32.38
CA PRO A 439 6.22 -20.50 33.47
C PRO A 439 6.31 -19.01 33.83
N PRO A 440 5.18 -18.36 34.17
CA PRO A 440 5.23 -17.02 34.75
C PRO A 440 6.02 -17.09 36.06
N THR A 441 6.98 -16.19 36.23
CA THR A 441 7.63 -15.98 37.52
C THR A 441 6.58 -15.54 38.54
N SER A 442 6.14 -16.51 39.33
CA SER A 442 5.28 -16.32 40.49
C SER A 442 6.07 -15.57 41.57
N MET A 443 5.91 -14.25 41.65
CA MET A 443 6.19 -13.55 42.89
C MET A 443 5.03 -13.84 43.85
N LYS A 444 5.24 -14.83 44.73
CA LYS A 444 4.30 -15.14 45.81
C LYS A 444 4.22 -13.94 46.77
N LEU A 445 3.06 -13.29 46.77
CA LEU A 445 2.62 -12.41 47.84
C LEU A 445 2.55 -13.25 49.13
N ARG A 446 3.40 -12.95 50.12
CA ARG A 446 3.40 -13.64 51.41
C ARG A 446 2.25 -13.08 52.24
N GLU A 447 1.09 -13.72 52.20
CA GLU A 447 0.02 -13.47 53.17
C GLU A 447 0.44 -14.02 54.55
N ARG A 448 0.37 -13.16 55.58
CA ARG A 448 0.28 -13.58 56.98
C ARG A 448 -0.93 -12.90 57.61
N LYS A 449 -1.87 -13.72 58.08
CA LYS A 449 -3.15 -13.32 58.66
C LYS A 449 -3.05 -13.09 60.18
N SER A 450 -3.58 -11.93 60.59
CA SER A 450 -4.23 -11.51 61.85
C SER A 450 -3.69 -11.92 63.24
N LYS A 451 -3.46 -10.94 64.13
CA LYS A 451 -4.39 -10.59 65.23
C LYS A 451 -3.90 -9.40 66.10
N SER A 452 -4.85 -8.46 66.30
CA SER A 452 -5.20 -7.67 67.49
C SER A 452 -4.22 -6.74 68.26
N THR A 453 -4.76 -5.52 68.52
CA THR A 453 -4.63 -4.61 69.69
C THR A 453 -3.48 -3.59 69.77
N SER A 454 -3.86 -2.31 69.78
CA SER A 454 -3.11 -1.07 70.14
C SER A 454 -2.70 -1.03 71.64
N PRO A 455 -2.00 0.00 72.19
CA PRO A 455 -1.48 1.27 71.63
C PRO A 455 0.00 1.64 71.99
N ALA A 456 0.44 2.82 71.50
CA ALA A 456 1.67 3.66 71.66
C ALA A 456 2.48 3.62 73.00
N PRO A 457 3.67 4.27 73.17
CA PRO A 457 4.30 5.37 72.40
C PRO A 457 5.86 5.33 72.15
N SER A 458 6.34 6.39 71.48
CA SER A 458 7.69 6.98 71.16
C SER A 458 8.82 6.84 72.22
N PRO A 459 10.11 7.28 72.03
CA PRO A 459 10.66 8.25 71.04
C PRO A 459 12.14 8.06 70.52
N SER A 460 12.56 9.03 69.68
CA SER A 460 13.93 9.61 69.55
C SER A 460 14.91 8.89 68.57
N LEU A 461 15.75 9.49 67.69
CA LEU A 461 16.27 10.85 67.42
C LEU A 461 16.69 11.00 65.93
N GLN A 462 16.48 12.20 65.35
CA GLN A 462 17.36 13.06 64.49
C GLN A 462 18.25 12.45 63.38
N CYS A 463 18.62 13.09 62.25
CA CYS A 463 18.33 14.34 61.50
C CYS A 463 19.24 14.22 60.24
N THR A 464 18.85 14.50 59.00
CA THR A 464 18.99 15.81 58.34
C THR A 464 18.66 15.65 56.83
N ARG A 465 18.02 16.68 56.26
CA ARG A 465 17.84 16.94 54.82
C ARG A 465 17.85 18.46 54.65
N PRO A 466 18.30 19.03 53.51
CA PRO A 466 17.95 20.40 53.16
C PRO A 466 16.87 20.48 52.07
N GLU A 467 16.08 21.55 52.18
CA GLU A 467 14.89 21.95 51.44
C GLU A 467 15.19 22.89 50.24
N SER A 468 14.18 23.12 49.39
CA SER A 468 13.57 24.44 49.05
C SER A 468 12.54 24.23 47.93
N LYS A 469 11.20 24.41 48.07
CA LYS A 469 10.33 25.62 48.24
C LYS A 469 10.64 26.72 47.21
N ALA A 470 9.81 27.16 46.24
CA ALA A 470 8.35 27.29 45.98
C ALA A 470 7.88 28.77 45.94
N LYS A 471 6.87 29.02 45.08
CA LYS A 471 5.96 30.19 44.92
C LYS A 471 6.42 31.31 43.97
N ALA A 472 5.57 32.06 43.24
CA ALA A 472 4.16 31.99 42.81
C ALA A 472 3.86 33.22 41.91
N ARG A 473 2.91 33.07 40.95
CA ARG A 473 1.99 34.04 40.25
C ARG A 473 2.28 35.57 40.32
N THR A 474 2.08 36.38 39.28
CA THR A 474 0.77 36.79 38.68
C THR A 474 0.96 37.75 37.46
N ARG A 475 -0.06 37.79 36.58
CA ARG A 475 -0.39 38.66 35.41
C ARG A 475 0.30 40.02 35.20
N GLY A 476 0.50 40.38 33.93
CA GLY A 476 0.57 41.75 33.41
C GLY A 476 0.53 41.80 31.87
N LEU A 477 -0.35 42.64 31.32
CA LEU A 477 -0.66 42.85 29.91
C LEU A 477 -0.17 44.25 29.52
N VAL A 478 0.76 44.44 28.58
CA VAL A 478 1.00 45.74 27.90
C VAL A 478 1.47 45.55 26.46
N LYS A 479 0.93 46.41 25.62
CA LYS A 479 1.03 46.59 24.17
C LYS A 479 2.14 47.62 23.87
N GLY A 480 2.92 47.45 22.80
CA GLY A 480 3.87 48.48 22.36
C GLY A 480 4.49 48.19 21.00
N LYS A 481 4.01 48.93 19.98
CA LYS A 481 4.70 49.19 18.70
C LYS A 481 5.99 49.98 18.95
N LEU A 482 7.00 49.80 18.11
CA LEU A 482 7.57 50.86 17.25
C LEU A 482 8.65 50.29 16.32
N ASP A 483 8.60 50.80 15.10
CA ASP A 483 9.52 50.63 13.98
C ASP A 483 10.91 51.23 14.28
N GLU A 484 11.98 50.69 13.69
CA GLU A 484 12.99 51.49 12.96
C GLU A 484 14.00 50.62 12.18
N GLU A 485 14.40 51.17 11.05
CA GLU A 485 15.25 50.62 9.98
C GLU A 485 16.77 50.83 10.23
N ILE A 486 17.58 49.80 9.85
CA ILE A 486 18.87 49.82 9.08
C ILE A 486 20.07 50.64 9.66
N PRO A 487 21.34 50.14 9.78
CA PRO A 487 22.16 49.53 8.70
C PRO A 487 23.18 48.41 9.04
N VAL A 488 23.53 47.70 7.95
CA VAL A 488 24.78 47.00 7.56
C VAL A 488 26.00 47.09 8.50
N GLU A 489 26.55 45.93 8.89
CA GLU A 489 28.02 45.73 8.93
C GLU A 489 28.39 44.24 8.84
N VAL A 490 29.37 43.96 7.97
CA VAL A 490 29.97 42.65 7.70
C VAL A 490 31.13 42.44 8.68
N PRO A 491 31.31 41.22 9.22
CA PRO A 491 32.65 40.75 9.48
C PRO A 491 32.93 39.43 8.76
N LEU A 492 33.94 39.51 7.90
CA LEU A 492 34.73 38.40 7.41
C LEU A 492 35.31 37.63 8.61
N SER A 493 35.00 36.35 8.74
CA SER A 493 35.80 35.43 9.55
C SER A 493 35.83 34.05 8.90
N THR A 494 37.07 33.58 8.76
CA THR A 494 37.54 32.38 8.09
C THR A 494 37.44 31.17 9.02
N GLU A 495 37.39 29.98 8.42
CA GLU A 495 37.55 28.62 9.02
C GLU A 495 36.28 28.06 9.71
N SER A 496 35.81 26.84 9.47
CA SER A 496 36.39 25.63 8.89
C SER A 496 35.25 24.71 8.40
N SER A 497 35.40 24.13 7.21
CA SER A 497 34.44 23.22 6.62
C SER A 497 34.60 21.81 7.19
N SER A 498 33.67 21.36 8.04
CA SER A 498 33.39 19.93 8.23
C SER A 498 32.20 19.58 7.34
N SER A 499 32.51 19.14 6.12
CA SER A 499 31.55 18.64 5.14
C SER A 499 30.88 17.35 5.65
N GLU A 500 29.58 17.45 5.97
CA GLU A 500 28.69 16.30 6.05
C GLU A 500 28.38 15.83 4.63
N ASP A 501 29.00 14.71 4.26
CA ASP A 501 28.87 14.08 2.94
C ASP A 501 27.64 13.17 2.96
N ASN A 502 26.51 13.68 2.45
CA ASN A 502 25.31 12.89 2.20
C ASN A 502 24.85 13.15 0.76
N ALA A 503 25.72 12.80 -0.19
CA ALA A 503 25.39 12.80 -1.61
C ALA A 503 24.66 11.49 -1.99
N PRO A 504 23.58 11.54 -2.78
CA PRO A 504 22.99 10.33 -3.34
C PRO A 504 24.05 9.64 -4.22
N LYS A 505 24.23 8.32 -4.03
CA LYS A 505 25.16 7.51 -4.81
C LYS A 505 24.79 7.60 -6.29
N LYS A 506 25.50 8.44 -7.04
CA LYS A 506 25.50 8.45 -8.50
C LYS A 506 26.21 7.18 -8.98
N LEU A 507 25.60 6.49 -9.93
CA LEU A 507 26.30 5.51 -10.77
C LEU A 507 27.57 6.15 -11.37
N PRO A 508 28.60 5.35 -11.71
CA PRO A 508 29.81 5.89 -12.31
C PRO A 508 29.47 6.71 -13.55
N ARG A 509 29.89 7.98 -13.56
CA ARG A 509 29.81 8.85 -14.74
C ARG A 509 30.57 8.18 -15.88
N VAL A 510 29.86 7.62 -16.84
CA VAL A 510 30.44 7.34 -18.15
C VAL A 510 30.65 8.70 -18.81
N ILE A 511 31.90 9.16 -18.78
CA ILE A 511 32.32 10.34 -19.53
C ILE A 511 32.19 9.95 -21.00
N LEU A 512 31.28 10.60 -21.73
CA LEU A 512 31.28 10.59 -23.18
C LEU A 512 32.66 11.06 -23.64
N ARG A 513 33.50 10.12 -24.07
CA ARG A 513 34.70 10.46 -24.85
C ARG A 513 34.19 10.88 -26.21
N LEU A 514 33.97 12.18 -26.38
CA LEU A 514 33.87 12.77 -27.70
C LEU A 514 35.10 12.30 -28.49
N GLY A 515 34.86 11.66 -29.64
CA GLY A 515 35.93 11.34 -30.57
C GLY A 515 36.71 12.59 -30.96
N PRO A 516 37.95 12.45 -31.46
CA PRO A 516 38.75 13.59 -31.88
C PRO A 516 38.01 14.44 -32.92
N ASP A 517 38.23 15.75 -32.84
CA ASP A 517 37.63 16.75 -33.72
C ASP A 517 37.85 16.37 -35.21
N PRO A 518 36.79 16.24 -36.02
CA PRO A 518 36.90 15.86 -37.43
C PRO A 518 37.75 16.85 -38.26
N SER A 519 37.99 18.06 -37.76
CA SER A 519 38.90 19.03 -38.37
C SER A 519 40.40 18.68 -38.24
N GLN A 520 40.76 17.68 -37.42
CA GLN A 520 42.15 17.24 -37.22
C GLN A 520 42.51 15.93 -37.96
N SER A 521 41.63 15.43 -38.83
CA SER A 521 41.95 14.30 -39.70
C SER A 521 42.71 14.74 -40.96
N THR A 522 43.95 15.18 -40.81
CA THR A 522 44.89 15.24 -41.94
C THR A 522 45.62 13.90 -42.03
N GLY A 523 45.24 13.08 -43.02
CA GLY A 523 45.95 11.85 -43.39
C GLY A 523 47.38 12.10 -43.90
N PRO A 524 48.10 11.08 -44.38
CA PRO A 524 47.65 9.73 -44.79
C PRO A 524 47.96 8.60 -43.81
#